data_AF-A0A3S3TS18-F1
#
_entry.id   AF-A0A3S3TS18-F1
#
_cell.length_a   1.000
_cell.length_b   1.000
_cell.length_c   1.000
_cell.angle_alpha   90.00
_cell.angle_beta   90.00
_cell.angle_gamma   90.00
#
_symmetry.space_group_name_H-M   'P 1'
#
loop_
_entity.id
_entity.type
_entity.pdbx_description
1 polymer ?
#
loop_
_entity_poly.entity_id
_entity_poly.type
_entity_poly.pdbx_seq_one_letter_code
_entity_poly.pdbx_strand_id
1 'polypeptide(L)' 'MEEARVKVDSKGRIRIPPEMREGLGEVVALRRTPDGILVSPESKSKDFFEGFRSTLLSNPPRTGKPENWSPGRMKEVWK' A
#
# COMPACT_ATOMS: atom_id res chain seq x y z
N MET A 1 -23.88 9.09 2.64
CA MET A 1 -22.62 9.67 3.16
C MET A 1 -22.96 10.13 4.56
N GLU A 2 -22.48 9.41 5.57
CA GLU A 2 -22.75 9.80 6.96
C GLU A 2 -21.74 10.86 7.37
N GLU A 3 -22.24 12.01 7.82
CA GLU A 3 -21.45 13.11 8.34
C GLU A 3 -21.87 13.35 9.80
N ALA A 4 -20.90 13.32 10.72
CA ALA A 4 -21.15 13.59 12.13
C ALA A 4 -20.26 14.74 12.60
N ARG A 5 -20.88 15.75 13.24
CA ARG A 5 -20.15 16.85 13.86
C ARG A 5 -19.76 16.47 15.27
N VAL A 6 -18.46 16.36 15.52
CA VAL A 6 -17.91 16.02 16.83
C VAL A 6 -17.08 17.16 17.39
N LYS A 7 -17.15 17.34 18.71
CA LYS A 7 -16.32 18.33 19.41
C LYS A 7 -14.91 17.77 19.58
N VAL A 8 -13.92 18.61 19.28
CA VAL A 8 -12.52 18.32 19.57
C VAL A 8 -12.25 18.62 21.05
N ASP A 9 -11.70 17.65 21.76
CA ASP A 9 -11.27 17.83 23.15
C ASP A 9 -10.05 18.77 23.22
N SER A 10 -9.81 19.36 24.39
CA SER A 10 -8.63 20.15 24.76
C SER A 10 -7.28 19.54 24.37
N LYS A 11 -7.21 18.20 24.27
CA LYS A 11 -6.00 17.46 23.86
C LYS A 11 -5.98 17.09 22.36
N GLY A 12 -6.84 17.68 21.54
CA GLY A 12 -6.89 17.44 20.10
C GLY A 12 -7.48 16.08 19.71
N ARG A 13 -8.25 15.45 20.59
CA ARG A 13 -8.86 14.13 20.34
C ARG A 13 -10.30 14.28 19.87
N ILE A 14 -10.76 13.35 19.04
CA ILE A 14 -12.16 13.21 18.66
C ILE A 14 -12.68 11.85 19.12
N ARG A 15 -13.92 11.82 19.61
CA ARG A 15 -14.61 10.57 19.91
C ARG A 15 -15.37 10.13 18.67
N ILE A 16 -14.96 8.99 18.11
CA ILE A 16 -15.64 8.40 16.96
C ILE A 16 -17.04 7.92 17.39
N PRO A 17 -18.12 8.39 16.73
CA PRO A 17 -19.48 7.93 16.97
C PRO A 17 -19.62 6.41 16.77
N PRO A 18 -20.47 5.72 17.55
CA PRO A 18 -20.58 4.26 17.51
C PRO A 18 -20.96 3.73 16.11
N GLU A 19 -21.76 4.46 15.35
CA GLU A 19 -22.19 4.10 13.99
C GLU A 19 -21.00 4.04 13.03
N MET A 20 -20.03 4.93 13.20
CA MET A 20 -18.81 5.01 12.37
C MET A 20 -17.67 4.11 12.88
N ARG A 21 -17.81 3.49 14.06
CA ARG A 21 -16.82 2.53 14.56
C ARG A 21 -16.87 1.22 13.80
N GLU A 22 -18.04 0.86 13.28
CA GLU A 22 -18.22 -0.37 12.53
C GLU A 22 -17.40 -0.29 11.23
N GLY A 23 -16.32 -1.07 11.15
CA GLY A 23 -15.36 -1.04 10.04
C GLY A 23 -14.06 -0.27 10.30
N LEU A 24 -13.98 0.51 11.39
CA LEU A 24 -12.71 1.02 11.91
C LEU A 24 -12.12 0.00 12.89
N GLY A 25 -10.90 -0.47 12.63
CA GLY A 25 -10.17 -1.35 13.55
C GLY A 25 -9.69 -0.62 14.80
N GLU A 26 -8.96 -1.33 15.67
CA GLU A 26 -8.34 -0.73 16.87
C GLU A 26 -7.29 0.34 16.52
N VAL A 27 -6.66 0.19 15.36
CA VAL A 27 -5.66 1.13 14.82
C VAL A 27 -6.19 1.71 13.51
N VAL A 28 -6.01 3.02 13.34
CA VAL A 28 -6.44 3.78 12.17
C VAL A 28 -5.28 4.57 11.59
N ALA A 29 -5.27 4.70 10.27
CA ALA A 29 -4.35 5.57 9.57
C ALA A 29 -4.98 6.96 9.39
N LEU A 30 -4.23 8.00 9.75
CA LEU A 30 -4.59 9.40 9.51
C LEU A 30 -3.79 9.93 8.33
N ARG A 31 -4.47 10.45 7.30
CA ARG A 31 -3.84 11.10 6.16
C ARG A 31 -4.36 12.51 6.00
N ARG A 32 -3.47 13.46 5.80
CA ARG A 32 -3.84 14.85 5.50
C ARG A 32 -4.08 14.99 4.00
N THR A 33 -5.23 15.53 3.63
CA THR A 33 -5.64 15.83 2.25
C THR A 33 -5.90 17.34 2.11
N PRO A 34 -6.05 17.89 0.89
CA PRO A 34 -6.41 19.29 0.70
C PRO A 34 -7.74 19.68 1.37
N ASP A 35 -8.68 18.73 1.42
CA ASP A 35 -10.03 18.96 1.95
C ASP A 35 -10.16 18.63 3.45
N GLY A 36 -9.10 18.09 4.09
CA GLY A 36 -9.12 17.79 5.52
C GLY A 36 -8.24 16.63 5.96
N ILE A 37 -8.76 15.83 6.89
CA ILE A 37 -8.10 14.64 7.43
C ILE A 37 -8.95 13.42 7.08
N LEU A 38 -8.36 12.47 6.37
CA LEU A 38 -8.97 11.18 6.08
C LEU A 38 -8.58 10.19 7.18
N VAL A 39 -9.60 9.60 7.81
CA VAL A 39 -9.44 8.47 8.73
C VAL A 39 -9.83 7.20 7.98
N SER A 40 -8.90 6.28 7.85
CA SER A 40 -9.17 4.95 7.29
C SER A 40 -8.78 3.90 8.33
N PRO A 41 -9.42 2.71 8.32
CA PRO A 41 -8.85 1.58 9.04
C PRO A 41 -7.39 1.42 8.62
N GLU A 42 -6.55 0.89 9.52
CA GLU A 42 -5.23 0.44 9.12
C GLU A 42 -5.42 -0.66 8.07
N SER A 43 -5.46 -0.25 6.80
CA SER A 43 -5.05 -1.12 5.71
C SER A 43 -3.69 -1.58 6.18
N LYS A 44 -3.53 -2.87 6.47
CA LYS A 44 -2.28 -3.56 6.13
C LYS A 44 -2.00 -3.03 4.74
N SER A 45 -1.14 -2.03 4.61
CA SER A 45 -0.71 -1.55 3.31
C SER A 45 -0.32 -2.85 2.65
N LYS A 46 -1.03 -3.28 1.60
CA LYS A 46 -0.73 -4.52 0.86
C LYS A 46 0.78 -4.60 0.86
N ASP A 47 1.30 -5.51 1.69
CA ASP A 47 2.64 -5.34 2.25
C ASP A 47 3.52 -5.18 1.03
N PHE A 48 4.27 -4.08 0.92
CA PHE A 48 5.27 -3.99 -0.14
C PHE A 48 6.07 -5.31 -0.19
N PHE A 49 6.31 -5.87 1.00
CA PHE A 49 6.86 -7.19 1.22
C PHE A 49 5.98 -8.38 0.79
N GLU A 50 4.66 -8.33 0.85
CA GLU A 50 3.77 -9.39 0.34
C GLU A 50 3.76 -9.41 -1.20
N GLY A 51 3.68 -8.24 -1.85
CA GLY A 51 3.84 -8.15 -3.31
C GLY A 51 5.24 -8.57 -3.77
N PHE A 52 6.27 -8.17 -3.03
CA PHE A 52 7.66 -8.57 -3.28
C PHE A 52 7.88 -10.07 -3.05
N ARG A 53 7.33 -10.64 -1.97
CA ARG A 53 7.38 -12.09 -1.71
C ARG A 53 6.63 -12.87 -2.77
N SER A 54 5.46 -12.41 -3.20
CA SER A 54 4.72 -13.02 -4.31
C SER A 54 5.52 -13.02 -5.61
N THR A 55 6.24 -11.93 -5.89
CA THR A 55 7.12 -11.83 -7.07
C THR A 55 8.33 -12.77 -6.96
N LEU A 56 9.01 -12.80 -5.81
CA LEU A 56 10.16 -13.69 -5.57
C LEU A 56 9.80 -15.18 -5.63
N LEU A 57 8.62 -15.54 -5.10
CA LEU A 57 8.15 -16.93 -5.05
C LEU A 57 7.44 -17.36 -6.35
N SER A 58 7.16 -16.42 -7.26
CA SER A 58 6.57 -16.74 -8.55
C SER A 58 7.56 -17.52 -9.41
N ASN A 59 7.05 -18.50 -10.16
CA ASN A 59 7.89 -19.29 -11.04
C ASN A 59 8.37 -18.39 -12.19
N PRO A 60 9.68 -18.24 -12.43
CA PRO A 60 10.16 -17.33 -13.46
C PRO A 60 9.69 -17.82 -14.84
N PRO A 61 9.23 -16.92 -15.72
CA PRO A 61 8.73 -17.30 -17.06
C PRO A 61 9.84 -17.89 -17.94
N ARG A 62 11.12 -17.66 -17.61
CA ARG A 62 12.27 -18.21 -18.32
C ARG A 62 12.74 -19.48 -17.62
N THR A 63 12.29 -20.63 -18.10
CA THR A 63 12.69 -21.97 -17.62
C THR A 63 13.85 -22.59 -18.41
N GLY A 64 14.30 -21.93 -19.48
CA GLY A 64 15.35 -22.42 -20.38
C GLY A 64 16.77 -22.11 -19.90
N LYS A 65 17.76 -22.88 -20.36
CA LYS A 65 19.18 -22.56 -20.18
C LYS A 65 19.48 -21.19 -20.84
N PRO A 66 20.13 -20.25 -20.14
CA PRO A 66 20.50 -18.98 -20.73
C PRO A 66 21.44 -19.23 -21.93
N GLU A 67 21.10 -18.65 -23.06
CA GLU A 67 21.95 -18.67 -24.25
C GLU A 67 23.11 -17.71 -24.00
N ASN A 68 24.34 -18.22 -23.98
CA ASN A 68 25.52 -17.37 -23.85
C ASN A 68 25.85 -16.77 -25.21
N TRP A 69 25.37 -15.55 -25.46
CA TRP A 69 25.65 -14.84 -26.71
C TRP A 69 27.13 -14.53 -26.87
N SER A 70 27.62 -14.53 -28.10
CA SER A 70 29.00 -14.13 -28.38
C SER A 70 29.21 -12.64 -28.11
N PRO A 71 30.45 -12.20 -27.78
CA PRO A 71 30.73 -10.79 -27.52
C PRO A 71 30.35 -9.85 -28.67
N GLY A 72 30.38 -10.31 -29.93
CA GLY A 72 29.96 -9.53 -31.09
C GLY A 72 28.46 -9.22 -31.06
N ARG A 73 27.62 -10.24 -30.81
CA ARG A 73 26.16 -10.10 -30.72
C ARG A 73 25.73 -9.26 -29.51
N MET A 74 26.45 -9.35 -28.39
CA MET A 74 26.19 -8.49 -27.24
C MET A 74 26.43 -7.01 -27.57
N LYS A 75 27.52 -6.68 -28.28
CA LYS A 75 27.84 -5.30 -28.64
C LYS A 75 26.85 -4.65 -29.62
N GLU A 76 26.14 -5.43 -30.42
CA GLU A 76 25.11 -4.91 -31.33
C GLU A 76 23.86 -4.38 -30.60
N VAL A 77 23.54 -4.89 -29.41
CA VAL A 77 22.38 -4.41 -28.62
C VAL A 77 22.62 -3.01 -28.03
N TRP A 78 23.88 -2.64 -27.83
CA TRP A 78 24.29 -1.36 -27.23
C TRP A 78 24.58 -0.25 -28.26
N LYS A 79 24.19 -0.50 -29.52
CA LYS A 79 24.36 0.45 -30.61
C LYS A 79 23.18 1.42 -30.68
#